data_AF-A0A2V8ICM0-F1
#
_entry.id   AF-A0A2V8ICM0-F1
#
_cell.length_a   1.000
_cell.length_b   1.000
_cell.length_c   1.000
_cell.angle_alpha   90.00
_cell.angle_beta   90.00
_cell.angle_gamma   90.00
#
_symmetry.space_group_name_H-M   'P 1'
#
loop_
_entity.id
_entity.type
_entity.pdbx_description
1 polymer ?
#
loop_
_entity_poly.entity_id
_entity_poly.type
_entity_poly.pdbx_seq_one_letter_code
_entity_poly.pdbx_strand_id
1 'polypeptide(L)' 'RPGAYQAWLEAVLEETHEQNFGEERIVFINAWNEWGEGNHLEPDKRYGHGFLEATRNARDAWLLKREQVLS' A
#
# COMPACT_ATOMS: atom_id res chain seq x y z
N ARG A 1 -4.30 -11.81 -0.74
CA ARG A 1 -3.77 -12.11 0.63
C ARG A 1 -2.90 -10.94 1.06
N PRO A 2 -2.83 -10.58 2.35
CA PRO A 2 -2.11 -9.40 2.82
C PRO A 2 -0.68 -9.24 2.31
N GLY A 3 0.14 -10.31 2.34
CA GLY A 3 1.53 -10.23 1.88
C GLY A 3 1.70 -9.92 0.39
N ALA A 4 0.85 -10.48 -0.48
CA ALA A 4 0.88 -10.18 -1.91
C ALA A 4 0.41 -8.73 -2.19
N TYR A 5 -0.57 -8.26 -1.43
CA TYR A 5 -1.03 -6.87 -1.48
C TYR A 5 0.06 -5.90 -1.00
N GLN A 6 0.80 -6.23 0.06
CA GLN A 6 1.95 -5.42 0.51
C GLN A 6 3.00 -5.28 -0.59
N ALA A 7 3.45 -6.40 -1.16
CA ALA A 7 4.46 -6.40 -2.22
C ALA A 7 4.01 -5.60 -3.46
N TRP A 8 2.73 -5.72 -3.83
CA TRP A 8 2.14 -4.89 -4.88
C TRP A 8 2.15 -3.40 -4.54
N LEU A 9 1.73 -3.03 -3.33
CA LEU A 9 1.68 -1.63 -2.92
C LEU A 9 3.08 -1.01 -2.81
N GLU A 10 4.08 -1.76 -2.35
CA GLU A 10 5.49 -1.33 -2.36
C GLU A 10 5.98 -1.01 -3.78
N ALA A 11 5.65 -1.86 -4.76
CA ALA A 11 6.00 -1.61 -6.16
C ALA A 11 5.28 -0.38 -6.73
N VAL A 12 3.98 -0.24 -6.46
CA VAL A 12 3.18 0.92 -6.92
C VAL A 12 3.66 2.23 -6.30
N LEU A 13 4.08 2.23 -5.03
CA LEU A 13 4.65 3.42 -4.37
C LEU A 13 5.95 3.86 -5.04
N GLU A 14 6.83 2.92 -5.39
CA GLU A 14 8.07 3.19 -6.13
C GLU A 14 7.76 3.75 -7.53
N GLU A 15 6.93 3.04 -8.29
CA GLU A 15 6.53 3.43 -9.64
C GLU A 15 5.88 4.83 -9.66
N THR A 16 4.98 5.09 -8.73
CA THR A 16 4.31 6.40 -8.60
C THR A 16 5.32 7.50 -8.31
N HIS A 17 6.34 7.22 -7.49
CA HIS A 17 7.39 8.18 -7.17
C HIS A 17 8.28 8.50 -8.38
N GLU A 18 8.63 7.48 -9.17
CA GLU A 18 9.48 7.60 -10.36
C GLU A 18 8.77 8.29 -11.52
N GLN A 19 7.48 8.01 -11.72
CA GLN A 19 6.73 8.46 -12.89
C GLN A 19 5.99 9.79 -12.68
N ASN A 20 5.79 10.24 -11.44
CA ASN A 20 5.04 11.46 -11.13
C ASN A 20 5.85 12.46 -10.30
N PHE A 21 5.41 13.72 -10.29
CA PHE A 21 6.11 14.82 -9.63
C PHE A 21 5.21 15.55 -8.62
N GLY A 22 5.83 16.07 -7.56
CA GLY A 22 5.14 16.92 -6.58
C GLY A 22 3.90 16.25 -6.00
N GLU A 23 2.77 16.95 -6.11
CA GLU A 23 1.47 16.56 -5.56
C GLU A 23 0.76 15.45 -6.35
N GLU A 24 1.24 15.11 -7.56
CA GLU A 24 0.64 14.05 -8.39
C GLU A 24 1.02 12.64 -7.91
N ARG A 25 1.89 12.53 -6.89
CA ARG A 25 2.32 11.26 -6.29
C ARG A 25 1.25 10.69 -5.36
N ILE A 26 0.11 10.32 -5.94
CA ILE A 26 -1.07 9.79 -5.25
C ILE A 26 -1.34 8.37 -5.74
N VAL A 27 -1.59 7.46 -4.80
CA VAL A 27 -2.02 6.08 -5.09
C VAL A 27 -3.46 5.90 -4.63
N PHE A 28 -4.31 5.38 -5.52
CA PHE A 28 -5.68 5.01 -5.21
C PHE A 28 -5.75 3.50 -4.96
N ILE A 29 -6.47 3.11 -3.91
CA ILE A 29 -6.70 1.70 -3.57
C ILE A 29 -8.20 1.43 -3.70
N ASN A 30 -8.56 0.49 -4.56
CA ASN A 30 -9.92 -0.03 -4.64
C ASN A 30 -10.01 -1.37 -3.88
N ALA A 31 -10.95 -1.61 -2.97
CA ALA A 31 -11.82 -0.66 -2.28
C ALA A 31 -11.60 -0.79 -0.77
N TRP A 32 -12.18 0.13 0.02
CA TRP A 32 -12.32 -0.12 1.45
C TRP A 32 -13.13 -1.39 1.71
N ASN A 33 -14.30 -1.52 1.05
CA ASN A 33 -15.30 -2.54 1.34
C ASN A 33 -16.05 -2.93 0.04
N GLU A 34 -15.40 -3.69 -0.84
CA GLU A 34 -16.02 -4.29 -2.03
C GLU A 34 -15.93 -5.82 -1.94
N TRP A 35 -16.68 -6.38 -0.99
CA TRP A 35 -16.68 -7.81 -0.70
C TRP A 35 -17.17 -8.68 -1.86
N GLY A 36 -18.12 -8.18 -2.65
CA GLY A 36 -18.74 -8.94 -3.75
C GLY A 36 -17.73 -9.41 -4.80
N GLU A 37 -16.63 -8.65 -4.95
CA GLU A 37 -15.56 -8.93 -5.90
C GLU A 37 -14.25 -9.37 -5.22
N GLY A 38 -14.27 -9.52 -3.88
CA GLY A 38 -13.11 -9.90 -3.08
C GLY A 38 -12.07 -8.79 -2.89
N ASN A 39 -12.44 -7.53 -3.15
CA ASN A 39 -11.59 -6.35 -3.04
C ASN A 39 -11.94 -5.57 -1.76
N HIS A 40 -11.41 -5.97 -0.62
CA HIS A 40 -11.64 -5.27 0.63
C HIS A 40 -10.33 -5.05 1.42
N LEU A 41 -10.19 -3.85 1.96
CA LEU A 41 -9.19 -3.53 2.98
C LEU A 41 -9.77 -3.63 4.39
N GLU A 42 -11.10 -3.56 4.51
CA GLU A 42 -11.83 -3.65 5.76
C GLU A 42 -11.40 -4.87 6.59
N PRO A 43 -11.27 -4.74 7.92
CA PRO A 43 -10.93 -5.87 8.77
C PRO A 43 -11.88 -7.05 8.60
N ASP A 44 -11.31 -8.26 8.50
CA ASP A 44 -12.08 -9.47 8.24
C ASP A 44 -11.80 -10.60 9.24
N LYS A 45 -12.64 -11.64 9.24
CA LYS A 45 -12.47 -12.79 10.16
C LYS A 45 -11.28 -13.69 9.83
N ARG A 46 -10.78 -13.67 8.59
CA ARG A 46 -9.73 -14.55 8.07
C ARG A 46 -8.32 -13.98 8.28
N TYR A 47 -8.16 -12.68 8.15
CA TYR A 47 -6.91 -11.93 8.15
C TYR A 47 -6.89 -10.81 9.20
N GLY A 48 -8.00 -10.54 9.90
CA GLY A 48 -8.06 -9.49 10.91
C GLY A 48 -7.73 -8.13 10.29
N HIS A 49 -6.73 -7.44 10.84
CA HIS A 49 -6.20 -6.19 10.31
C HIS A 49 -5.12 -6.36 9.22
N GLY A 50 -4.89 -7.58 8.73
CA GLY A 50 -3.73 -7.89 7.89
C GLY A 50 -3.57 -7.00 6.66
N PHE A 51 -4.65 -6.60 5.99
CA PHE A 51 -4.57 -5.66 4.86
C PHE A 51 -4.18 -4.24 5.29
N LEU A 52 -4.69 -3.75 6.42
CA LEU A 52 -4.31 -2.44 6.97
C LEU A 52 -2.86 -2.43 7.46
N GLU A 53 -2.41 -3.51 8.08
CA GLU A 53 -1.02 -3.69 8.48
C GLU A 53 -0.10 -3.74 7.27
N ALA A 54 -0.49 -4.43 6.20
CA ALA A 54 0.22 -4.41 4.93
C ALA A 54 0.31 -3.01 4.32
N THR A 55 -0.78 -2.22 4.35
CA THR A 55 -0.76 -0.81 3.90
C THR A 55 0.25 0.01 4.72
N ARG A 56 0.21 -0.12 6.06
CA ARG A 56 1.15 0.57 6.95
C ARG A 56 2.59 0.17 6.67
N ASN A 57 2.86 -1.13 6.56
CA ASN A 57 4.21 -1.65 6.33
C ASN A 57 4.80 -1.14 5.01
N ALA A 58 4.03 -1.16 3.92
CA ALA A 58 4.47 -0.65 2.62
C ALA A 58 4.82 0.86 2.70
N ARG A 59 3.97 1.66 3.35
CA ARG A 59 4.22 3.09 3.59
C ARG A 59 5.50 3.31 4.41
N ASP A 60 5.65 2.59 5.53
CA ASP A 60 6.77 2.77 6.45
C ASP A 60 8.09 2.33 5.80
N ALA A 61 8.08 1.22 5.05
CA ALA A 61 9.24 0.78 4.26
C ALA A 61 9.67 1.84 3.23
N TRP A 62 8.71 2.47 2.54
CA TRP A 62 9.00 3.56 1.61
C TRP A 62 9.59 4.80 2.30
N LEU A 63 9.06 5.18 3.48
CA LEU A 63 9.59 6.30 4.25
C LEU A 63 11.05 6.05 4.68
N LEU A 64 11.35 4.85 5.18
CA LEU A 64 12.70 4.47 5.59
C LEU A 64 13.69 4.51 4.42
N LYS A 65 13.31 4.02 3.24
CA LYS A 65 14.15 4.11 2.03
C LYS A 65 14.46 5.57 1.68
N ARG A 66 13.48 6.47 1.79
CA ARG A 66 13.67 7.89 1.48
C ARG A 66 14.57 8.59 2.48
N GLU A 67 14.48 8.25 3.76
CA GLU A 67 15.39 8.80 4.78
C GLU A 67 16.84 8.39 4.51
N GLN A 68 17.08 7.15 4.08
CA GLN A 68 18.42 6.65 3.70
C GLN A 68 18.99 7.29 2.44
N VAL A 69 18.14 7.73 1.51
CA VAL A 69 18.58 8.44 0.28
C VAL A 69 18.91 9.91 0.55
N LEU A 70 18.35 10.49 1.61
CA LEU A 70 18.55 11.90 1.99
C LEU A 70 19.66 12.11 3.04
N SER A 71 20.20 11.03 3.62
CA SER A 71 21.34 11.03 4.57
C SER A 71 22.67 10.85 3.87
#